data_AF-A0A2D6IT99-F1
#
_entry.id   AF-A0A2D6IT99-F1
#
_cell.length_a   1.000
_cell.length_b   1.000
_cell.length_c   1.000
_cell.angle_alpha   90.00
_cell.angle_beta   90.00
_cell.angle_gamma   90.00
#
_symmetry.space_group_name_H-M   'P 1'
#
loop_
_entity.id
_entity.type
_entity.pdbx_description
1 polymer ?
#
loop_
_entity_poly.entity_id
_entity_poly.type
_entity_poly.pdbx_seq_one_letter_code
_entity_poly.pdbx_strand_id
1 'polypeptide(L)'
;MSITPQERELVIISAAVGCGCKACIKQDMLIANQLHVADTDIADAVEVALEIRRNATNDIENFTSSSPDDTLELKLSSAVQQNQRNTALASVSAAFAANCVSSLKQQIAAAKAIGIGDKELDAVVSLSSFVKAMAASHVERLMSPNEFEDDSDTLAEYGTPFGPERCAWTEVCKAEAAARSSGNGADDLIRLAGTL
;
A
#
# COMPACT_ATOMS: atom_id res chain seq x y z
N MET A 1 -0.35 -14.55 -11.80
CA MET A 1 -1.31 -13.44 -11.93
C MET A 1 -0.57 -12.17 -11.53
N SER A 2 -0.95 -10.99 -12.02
CA SER A 2 -0.31 -9.72 -11.65
C SER A 2 -1.19 -8.95 -10.67
N ILE A 3 -0.58 -8.18 -9.78
CA ILE A 3 -1.28 -7.29 -8.86
C ILE A 3 -2.01 -6.20 -9.65
N THR A 4 -3.30 -6.01 -9.36
CA THR A 4 -4.16 -4.99 -9.97
C THR A 4 -3.80 -3.58 -9.48
N PRO A 5 -4.23 -2.51 -10.18
CA PRO A 5 -4.02 -1.14 -9.70
C PRO A 5 -4.59 -0.88 -8.30
N GLN A 6 -5.78 -1.42 -7.98
CA GLN A 6 -6.38 -1.26 -6.66
C GLN A 6 -5.60 -2.02 -5.57
N GLU A 7 -5.23 -3.29 -5.83
CA GLU A 7 -4.40 -4.07 -4.89
C GLU A 7 -3.05 -3.39 -4.64
N ARG A 8 -2.45 -2.80 -5.68
CA ARG A 8 -1.20 -2.05 -5.58
C ARG A 8 -1.35 -0.86 -4.64
N GLU A 9 -2.44 -0.10 -4.76
CA GLU A 9 -2.67 1.06 -3.92
C GLU A 9 -2.88 0.65 -2.46
N LEU A 10 -3.62 -0.43 -2.20
CA LEU A 10 -3.76 -1.00 -0.85
C LEU A 10 -2.41 -1.43 -0.27
N VAL A 11 -1.54 -2.05 -1.08
CA VAL A 11 -0.16 -2.41 -0.69
C VAL A 11 0.64 -1.17 -0.29
N ILE A 12 0.54 -0.08 -1.06
CA ILE A 12 1.25 1.19 -0.79
C ILE A 12 0.73 1.82 0.51
N ILE A 13 -0.59 1.92 0.68
CA ILE A 13 -1.21 2.45 1.90
C ILE A 13 -0.78 1.64 3.11
N SER A 14 -0.83 0.31 3.06
CA SER A 14 -0.41 -0.55 4.17
C SER A 14 1.09 -0.42 4.46
N ALA A 15 1.95 -0.24 3.46
CA ALA A 15 3.36 0.06 3.69
C ALA A 15 3.54 1.40 4.41
N ALA A 16 2.83 2.44 3.97
CA ALA A 16 2.88 3.77 4.55
C ALA A 16 2.43 3.78 6.02
N VAL A 17 1.39 3.01 6.35
CA VAL A 17 0.95 2.76 7.74
C VAL A 17 2.01 1.99 8.52
N GLY A 18 2.56 0.92 7.94
CA GLY A 18 3.59 0.09 8.55
C GLY A 18 4.86 0.85 8.93
N CYS A 19 5.33 1.76 8.06
CA CYS A 19 6.47 2.62 8.34
C CYS A 19 6.10 3.93 9.07
N GLY A 20 4.80 4.19 9.33
CA GLY A 20 4.33 5.34 10.10
C GLY A 20 4.41 6.69 9.38
N CYS A 21 4.36 6.73 8.04
CA CYS A 21 4.49 7.97 7.27
C CYS A 21 3.12 8.64 7.02
N LYS A 22 2.72 9.63 7.84
CA LYS A 22 1.44 10.35 7.68
C LYS A 22 1.31 11.04 6.32
N ALA A 23 2.37 11.67 5.81
CA ALA A 23 2.36 12.34 4.51
C ALA A 23 2.11 11.35 3.36
N CYS A 24 2.75 10.19 3.40
CA CYS A 24 2.54 9.11 2.44
C CYS A 24 1.09 8.62 2.50
N ILE A 25 0.57 8.31 3.70
CA ILE A 25 -0.83 7.89 3.89
C ILE A 25 -1.80 8.92 3.29
N LYS A 26 -1.63 10.21 3.58
CA LYS A 26 -2.52 11.26 3.06
C LYS A 26 -2.54 11.29 1.53
N GLN A 27 -1.37 11.19 0.90
CA GLN A 27 -1.24 11.21 -0.55
C GLN A 27 -1.87 9.96 -1.20
N ASP A 28 -1.52 8.79 -0.69
CA ASP A 28 -1.95 7.51 -1.27
C ASP A 28 -3.46 7.29 -1.04
N MET A 29 -4.07 7.86 0.02
CA MET A 29 -5.53 7.93 0.17
C MET A 29 -6.23 8.73 -0.95
N LEU A 30 -5.61 9.80 -1.47
CA LEU A 30 -6.16 10.54 -2.60
C LEU A 30 -6.12 9.71 -3.89
N ILE A 31 -5.06 8.91 -4.07
CA ILE A 31 -4.91 8.03 -5.23
C ILE A 31 -5.91 6.88 -5.15
N ALA A 32 -6.11 6.28 -3.98
CA ALA A 32 -7.13 5.24 -3.76
C ALA A 32 -8.54 5.71 -4.15
N ASN A 33 -8.89 6.96 -3.79
CA ASN A 33 -10.14 7.57 -4.21
C ASN A 33 -10.26 7.71 -5.74
N GLN A 34 -9.18 8.10 -6.42
CA GLN A 34 -9.15 8.21 -7.89
C GLN A 34 -9.25 6.84 -8.58
N LEU A 35 -8.73 5.80 -7.96
CA LEU A 35 -8.82 4.41 -8.44
C LEU A 35 -10.13 3.71 -8.06
N HIS A 36 -11.02 4.41 -7.34
CA HIS A 36 -12.27 3.87 -6.81
C HIS A 36 -12.07 2.58 -6.00
N VAL A 37 -11.02 2.55 -5.17
CA VAL A 37 -10.84 1.48 -4.19
C VAL A 37 -11.98 1.57 -3.19
N ALA A 38 -12.59 0.44 -2.83
CA ALA A 38 -13.71 0.43 -1.90
C ALA A 38 -13.25 0.86 -0.50
N ASP A 39 -14.04 1.70 0.17
CA ASP A 39 -13.74 2.18 1.53
C ASP A 39 -13.51 1.02 2.52
N THR A 40 -14.23 -0.10 2.34
CA THR A 40 -14.06 -1.31 3.15
C THR A 40 -12.71 -1.98 2.92
N ASP A 41 -12.23 -2.04 1.68
CA ASP A 41 -10.90 -2.60 1.38
C ASP A 41 -9.79 -1.71 1.96
N ILE A 42 -9.96 -0.37 1.89
CA ILE A 42 -9.03 0.58 2.51
C ILE A 42 -9.02 0.41 4.03
N ALA A 43 -10.19 0.33 4.66
CA ALA A 43 -10.33 0.15 6.10
C ALA A 43 -9.66 -1.15 6.58
N ASP A 44 -9.93 -2.28 5.91
CA ASP A 44 -9.33 -3.57 6.21
C ASP A 44 -7.79 -3.53 6.07
N ALA A 45 -7.29 -2.89 5.01
CA ALA A 45 -5.85 -2.76 4.75
C ALA A 45 -5.14 -1.86 5.77
N VAL A 46 -5.80 -0.81 6.27
CA VAL A 46 -5.29 0.05 7.34
C VAL A 46 -5.33 -0.68 8.68
N GLU A 47 -6.43 -1.35 9.00
CA GLU A 47 -6.59 -2.08 10.26
C GLU A 47 -5.50 -3.15 10.42
N VAL A 48 -5.31 -3.99 9.41
CA VAL A 48 -4.28 -5.05 9.46
C VAL A 48 -2.86 -4.47 9.54
N ALA A 49 -2.60 -3.35 8.85
CA ALA A 49 -1.30 -2.70 8.91
C ALA A 49 -1.01 -2.09 10.29
N LEU A 50 -2.04 -1.53 10.95
CA LEU A 50 -1.94 -1.06 12.33
C LEU A 50 -1.71 -2.20 13.31
N GLU A 51 -2.42 -3.33 13.15
CA GLU A 51 -2.20 -4.54 13.96
C GLU A 51 -0.75 -5.03 13.83
N ILE A 52 -0.25 -5.18 12.61
CA ILE A 52 1.13 -5.62 12.36
C ILE A 52 2.15 -4.66 12.96
N ARG A 53 1.95 -3.35 12.82
CA ARG A 53 2.85 -2.35 13.42
C ARG A 53 2.83 -2.42 14.96
N ARG A 54 1.65 -2.60 15.58
CA ARG A 54 1.55 -2.81 17.04
C ARG A 54 2.26 -4.09 17.47
N ASN A 55 2.05 -5.18 16.74
CA ASN A 55 2.71 -6.45 17.00
C ASN A 55 4.23 -6.34 16.87
N ALA A 56 4.74 -5.61 15.87
CA ALA A 56 6.16 -5.34 15.73
C ALA A 56 6.74 -4.60 16.95
N THR A 57 6.03 -3.58 17.46
CA THR A 57 6.43 -2.88 18.68
C THR A 57 6.41 -3.81 19.89
N ASN A 58 5.35 -4.59 20.06
CA ASN A 58 5.20 -5.53 21.17
C ASN A 58 6.27 -6.64 21.13
N ASP A 59 6.63 -7.14 19.95
CA ASP A 59 7.69 -8.15 19.77
C ASP A 59 9.04 -7.61 20.25
N ILE A 60 9.36 -6.36 19.94
CA ILE A 60 10.58 -5.69 20.41
C ILE A 60 10.52 -5.47 21.92
N GLU A 61 9.40 -4.97 22.44
CA GLU A 61 9.21 -4.77 23.87
C GLU A 61 9.41 -6.07 24.65
N ASN A 62 8.77 -7.15 24.19
CA ASN A 62 8.93 -8.46 24.78
C ASN A 62 10.37 -8.94 24.67
N PHE A 63 11.01 -8.88 23.48
CA PHE A 63 12.40 -9.30 23.30
C PHE A 63 13.38 -8.55 24.22
N THR A 64 13.15 -7.24 24.44
CA THR A 64 14.00 -6.43 25.33
C THR A 64 13.70 -6.64 26.81
N SER A 65 12.50 -7.10 27.16
CA SER A 65 12.05 -7.32 28.55
C SER A 65 12.20 -8.78 29.01
N SER A 66 12.23 -9.73 28.09
CA SER A 66 12.38 -11.16 28.36
C SER A 66 13.84 -11.54 28.56
N SER A 67 14.12 -12.43 29.53
CA SER A 67 15.35 -13.21 29.51
C SER A 67 15.40 -14.06 28.22
N PRO A 68 16.58 -14.34 27.63
CA PRO A 68 16.76 -14.90 26.27
C PRO A 68 16.14 -16.29 25.98
N ASP A 69 15.25 -16.81 26.82
CA ASP A 69 14.64 -18.15 26.73
C ASP A 69 13.13 -18.13 26.40
N ASP A 70 12.47 -16.97 26.34
CA ASP A 70 11.02 -16.91 26.08
C ASP A 70 10.70 -16.84 24.56
N THR A 71 9.91 -17.82 24.11
CA THR A 71 9.44 -17.92 22.73
C THR A 71 8.19 -17.06 22.53
N LEU A 72 8.27 -16.07 21.63
CA LEU A 72 7.15 -15.18 21.31
C LEU A 72 6.12 -15.90 20.41
N GLU A 73 4.94 -16.19 20.96
CA GLU A 73 3.77 -16.57 20.15
C GLU A 73 2.93 -15.35 19.80
N LEU A 74 2.84 -15.05 18.51
CA LEU A 74 1.94 -14.02 17.98
C LEU A 74 0.54 -14.59 17.76
N LYS A 75 -0.45 -14.01 18.44
CA LYS A 75 -1.87 -14.20 18.12
C LYS A 75 -2.32 -13.09 17.18
N LEU A 76 -2.53 -13.40 15.91
CA LEU A 76 -3.38 -12.57 15.05
C LEU A 76 -4.84 -12.90 15.32
N SER A 77 -5.68 -11.87 15.45
CA SER A 77 -7.12 -12.09 15.55
C SER A 77 -7.67 -12.52 14.18
N SER A 78 -8.43 -13.63 14.13
CA SER A 78 -9.03 -14.11 12.89
C SER A 78 -10.32 -13.33 12.59
N ALA A 79 -10.21 -12.08 12.16
CA ALA A 79 -11.32 -11.39 11.53
C ALA A 79 -11.53 -11.99 10.13
N VAL A 80 -12.76 -12.42 9.83
CA VAL A 80 -13.14 -12.90 8.50
C VAL A 80 -13.19 -11.68 7.58
N GLN A 81 -12.07 -11.38 6.92
CA GLN A 81 -12.00 -10.30 5.96
C GLN A 81 -12.73 -10.70 4.68
N GLN A 82 -13.59 -9.79 4.20
CA GLN A 82 -14.38 -9.98 2.98
C GLN A 82 -13.49 -10.09 1.73
N ASN A 83 -12.21 -9.71 1.82
CA ASN A 83 -11.23 -9.82 0.73
C ASN A 83 -9.87 -10.39 1.20
N GLN A 84 -9.83 -11.70 1.41
CA GLN A 84 -8.65 -12.44 1.90
C GLN A 84 -7.35 -12.14 1.11
N ARG A 85 -7.47 -11.89 -0.21
CA ARG A 85 -6.33 -11.61 -1.07
C ARG A 85 -5.77 -10.21 -0.84
N ASN A 86 -6.63 -9.19 -0.83
CA ASN A 86 -6.22 -7.81 -0.55
C ASN A 86 -5.53 -7.72 0.81
N THR A 87 -6.12 -8.33 1.84
CA THR A 87 -5.51 -8.32 3.17
C THR A 87 -4.18 -9.06 3.17
N ALA A 88 -4.05 -10.23 2.55
CA ALA A 88 -2.77 -10.93 2.54
C ALA A 88 -1.64 -10.09 1.90
N LEU A 89 -1.91 -9.39 0.79
CA LEU A 89 -0.95 -8.48 0.16
C LEU A 89 -0.61 -7.29 1.07
N ALA A 90 -1.64 -6.66 1.68
CA ALA A 90 -1.50 -5.58 2.65
C ALA A 90 -0.67 -6.00 3.87
N SER A 91 -0.91 -7.19 4.41
CA SER A 91 -0.21 -7.74 5.57
C SER A 91 1.28 -7.97 5.30
N VAL A 92 1.62 -8.58 4.16
CA VAL A 92 3.03 -8.75 3.76
C VAL A 92 3.71 -7.39 3.61
N SER A 93 3.02 -6.44 2.96
CA SER A 93 3.53 -5.09 2.76
C SER A 93 3.81 -4.36 4.08
N ALA A 94 2.84 -4.36 5.00
CA ALA A 94 2.96 -3.71 6.30
C ALA A 94 4.06 -4.36 7.15
N ALA A 95 4.17 -5.69 7.16
CA ALA A 95 5.20 -6.39 7.93
C ALA A 95 6.61 -6.07 7.41
N PHE A 96 6.78 -6.01 6.08
CA PHE A 96 8.03 -5.59 5.46
C PHE A 96 8.37 -4.13 5.78
N ALA A 97 7.38 -3.24 5.70
CA ALA A 97 7.54 -1.81 5.98
C ALA A 97 7.88 -1.56 7.45
N ALA A 98 7.26 -2.28 8.38
CA ALA A 98 7.49 -2.21 9.81
C ALA A 98 8.80 -2.89 10.26
N ASN A 99 9.58 -3.49 9.36
CA ASN A 99 10.78 -4.27 9.67
C ASN A 99 10.53 -5.47 10.61
N CYS A 100 9.32 -6.03 10.61
CA CYS A 100 8.94 -7.10 11.51
C CYS A 100 9.17 -8.47 10.86
N VAL A 101 10.34 -9.06 11.06
CA VAL A 101 10.75 -10.32 10.40
C VAL A 101 9.87 -11.51 10.82
N SER A 102 9.49 -11.58 12.09
CA SER A 102 8.56 -12.59 12.64
C SER A 102 7.23 -12.56 11.90
N SER A 103 6.58 -11.39 11.88
CA SER A 103 5.32 -11.18 11.17
C SER A 103 5.48 -11.40 9.67
N LEU A 104 6.56 -10.91 9.04
CA LEU A 104 6.77 -11.07 7.60
C LEU A 104 6.81 -12.54 7.17
N LYS A 105 7.50 -13.41 7.93
CA LYS A 105 7.51 -14.86 7.67
C LYS A 105 6.11 -15.46 7.74
N GLN A 106 5.35 -15.11 8.77
CA GLN A 106 3.98 -15.58 8.97
C GLN A 106 3.05 -15.12 7.84
N GLN A 107 3.11 -13.84 7.47
CA GLN A 107 2.25 -13.27 6.43
C GLN A 107 2.60 -13.80 5.04
N ILE A 108 3.88 -14.04 4.73
CA ILE A 108 4.28 -14.70 3.48
C ILE A 108 3.72 -16.13 3.42
N ALA A 109 3.81 -16.89 4.52
CA ALA A 109 3.26 -18.24 4.56
C ALA A 109 1.73 -18.24 4.37
N ALA A 110 1.01 -17.32 5.03
CA ALA A 110 -0.44 -17.15 4.89
C ALA A 110 -0.83 -16.74 3.46
N ALA A 111 -0.12 -15.80 2.85
CA ALA A 111 -0.33 -15.37 1.47
C ALA A 111 -0.13 -16.52 0.47
N LYS A 112 0.93 -17.32 0.64
CA LYS A 112 1.18 -18.50 -0.19
C LYS A 112 0.09 -19.57 -0.03
N ALA A 113 -0.45 -19.74 1.19
CA ALA A 113 -1.52 -20.71 1.46
C ALA A 113 -2.82 -20.40 0.70
N ILE A 114 -3.08 -19.13 0.38
CA ILE A 114 -4.22 -18.70 -0.45
C ILE A 114 -3.88 -18.53 -1.94
N GLY A 115 -2.68 -18.95 -2.35
CA GLY A 115 -2.27 -18.99 -3.77
C GLY A 115 -1.60 -17.73 -4.30
N ILE A 116 -1.15 -16.79 -3.47
CA ILE A 116 -0.32 -15.65 -3.91
C ILE A 116 1.06 -16.19 -4.30
N GLY A 117 1.47 -15.95 -5.55
CA GLY A 117 2.72 -16.46 -6.11
C GLY A 117 3.94 -15.59 -5.79
N ASP A 118 5.13 -16.15 -5.95
CA ASP A 118 6.40 -15.45 -5.64
C ASP A 118 6.55 -14.13 -6.41
N LYS A 119 6.15 -14.08 -7.70
CA LYS A 119 6.20 -12.84 -8.50
C LYS A 119 5.32 -11.72 -7.93
N GLU A 120 4.20 -12.06 -7.31
CA GLU A 120 3.32 -11.08 -6.67
C GLU A 120 3.94 -10.60 -5.36
N LEU A 121 4.53 -11.52 -4.57
CA LEU A 121 5.27 -11.15 -3.36
C LEU A 121 6.48 -10.26 -3.67
N ASP A 122 7.23 -10.54 -4.74
CA ASP A 122 8.35 -9.71 -5.20
C ASP A 122 7.89 -8.28 -5.55
N ALA A 123 6.72 -8.16 -6.20
CA ALA A 123 6.11 -6.87 -6.51
C ALA A 123 5.68 -6.12 -5.23
N VAL A 124 5.08 -6.82 -4.26
CA VAL A 124 4.76 -6.24 -2.94
C VAL A 124 6.03 -5.71 -2.28
N VAL A 125 7.09 -6.53 -2.17
CA VAL A 125 8.35 -6.14 -1.54
C VAL A 125 8.99 -4.93 -2.23
N SER A 126 8.96 -4.90 -3.56
CA SER A 126 9.49 -3.77 -4.33
C SER A 126 8.74 -2.47 -4.04
N LEU A 127 7.40 -2.52 -4.00
CA LEU A 127 6.55 -1.38 -3.65
C LEU A 127 6.78 -0.92 -2.21
N SER A 128 6.79 -1.85 -1.25
CA SER A 128 7.02 -1.54 0.16
C SER A 128 8.41 -0.94 0.39
N SER A 129 9.45 -1.45 -0.30
CA SER A 129 10.80 -0.87 -0.24
C SER A 129 10.84 0.57 -0.75
N PHE A 130 10.14 0.85 -1.84
CA PHE A 130 10.00 2.20 -2.35
C PHE A 130 9.32 3.14 -1.33
N VAL A 131 8.22 2.71 -0.72
CA VAL A 131 7.51 3.52 0.29
C VAL A 131 8.37 3.78 1.53
N LYS A 132 9.19 2.81 1.96
CA LYS A 132 10.14 3.01 3.07
C LYS A 132 11.18 4.09 2.74
N ALA A 133 11.73 4.07 1.52
CA ALA A 133 12.67 5.09 1.08
C ALA A 133 12.01 6.48 1.04
N MET A 134 10.77 6.57 0.57
CA MET A 134 9.98 7.81 0.61
C MET A 134 9.76 8.32 2.04
N ALA A 135 9.34 7.42 2.94
CA ALA A 135 9.12 7.77 4.34
C ALA A 135 10.40 8.27 5.03
N ALA A 136 11.54 7.63 4.77
CA ALA A 136 12.84 8.08 5.25
C ALA A 136 13.17 9.48 4.70
N SER A 137 13.00 9.70 3.39
CA SER A 137 13.23 11.00 2.76
C SER A 137 12.38 12.12 3.36
N HIS A 138 11.11 11.88 3.71
CA HIS A 138 10.27 12.88 4.39
C HIS A 138 10.84 13.28 5.76
N VAL A 139 11.39 12.32 6.53
CA VAL A 139 12.01 12.61 7.82
C VAL A 139 13.35 13.33 7.64
N GLU A 140 14.17 12.92 6.66
CA GLU A 140 15.45 13.55 6.33
C GLU A 140 15.28 15.01 5.87
N ARG A 141 14.23 15.30 5.12
CA ARG A 141 13.89 16.65 4.65
C ARG A 141 13.67 17.61 5.83
N LEU A 142 12.97 17.17 6.88
CA LEU A 142 12.78 17.96 8.11
C LEU A 142 14.06 18.23 8.89
N MET A 143 15.10 17.41 8.70
CA MET A 143 16.42 17.62 9.32
C MET A 143 17.27 18.61 8.52
N SER A 144 16.82 19.03 7.33
CA SER A 144 17.49 20.04 6.53
C SER A 144 17.12 21.46 7.03
N PRO A 145 18.07 22.39 7.19
CA PRO A 145 17.86 23.67 7.90
C PRO A 145 16.80 24.64 7.36
N ASN A 146 16.14 24.34 6.24
CA ASN A 146 15.35 25.32 5.47
C ASN A 146 13.83 25.08 5.44
N GLU A 147 13.29 24.05 6.11
CA GLU A 147 11.89 23.64 5.88
C GLU A 147 11.15 23.30 7.17
N PHE A 148 11.04 24.30 8.06
CA PHE A 148 10.06 24.32 9.14
C PHE A 148 8.87 25.23 8.78
N GLU A 149 8.44 25.22 7.51
CA GLU A 149 7.22 25.92 7.10
C GLU A 149 6.02 24.95 7.15
N ASP A 150 5.22 25.17 8.19
CA ASP A 150 3.78 24.93 8.38
C ASP A 150 3.09 23.77 7.64
N ASP A 151 2.48 22.88 8.43
CA ASP A 151 1.60 21.75 8.04
C ASP A 151 0.28 22.20 7.34
N SER A 152 0.26 23.36 6.69
CA SER A 152 -0.91 23.87 5.95
C SER A 152 -0.90 23.41 4.49
N ASP A 153 -1.37 22.18 4.31
CA ASP A 153 -2.36 21.83 3.29
C ASP A 153 -2.09 22.24 1.82
N THR A 154 -0.85 22.15 1.34
CA THR A 154 -0.55 22.35 -0.08
C THR A 154 -0.06 21.07 -0.75
N LEU A 155 -0.99 20.44 -1.47
CA LEU A 155 -0.78 19.41 -2.51
C LEU A 155 0.20 19.84 -3.63
N ALA A 156 0.69 21.08 -3.62
CA ALA A 156 1.39 21.72 -4.73
C ALA A 156 2.92 21.57 -4.69
N GLU A 157 3.53 21.22 -3.55
CA GLU A 157 5.00 21.27 -3.39
C GLU A 157 5.73 19.92 -3.38
N TYR A 158 5.01 18.81 -3.59
CA TYR A 158 5.66 17.52 -3.77
C TYR A 158 5.93 17.25 -5.25
N GLY A 159 6.91 17.99 -5.80
CA GLY A 159 7.60 17.56 -7.01
C GLY A 159 8.13 16.14 -6.80
N THR A 160 7.79 15.23 -7.71
CA THR A 160 8.10 13.79 -7.64
C THR A 160 9.58 13.56 -7.29
N PRO A 161 9.94 13.17 -6.06
CA PRO A 161 11.36 13.15 -5.69
C PRO A 161 12.09 11.93 -6.29
N PHE A 162 11.38 10.96 -6.87
CA PHE A 162 12.01 9.75 -7.43
C PHE A 162 11.29 9.25 -8.70
N GLY A 163 11.99 9.41 -9.84
CA GLY A 163 11.98 8.53 -11.01
C GLY A 163 10.72 8.47 -11.89
N PRO A 164 10.89 8.14 -13.19
CA PRO A 164 9.79 7.96 -14.13
C PRO A 164 8.88 6.78 -13.78
N GLU A 165 9.18 5.97 -12.75
CA GLU A 165 8.34 4.83 -12.39
C GLU A 165 7.02 5.26 -11.74
N ARG A 166 7.00 6.21 -10.78
CA ARG A 166 5.71 6.78 -10.33
C ARG A 166 5.00 7.54 -11.46
N CYS A 167 5.76 8.25 -12.31
CA CYS A 167 5.22 9.08 -13.40
C CYS A 167 4.60 8.24 -14.54
N ALA A 168 5.25 7.16 -14.95
CA ALA A 168 4.78 6.25 -15.99
C ALA A 168 3.48 5.57 -15.55
N TRP A 169 3.36 5.22 -14.27
CA TRP A 169 2.16 4.55 -13.78
C TRP A 169 1.02 5.52 -13.42
N THR A 170 1.29 6.78 -13.05
CA THR A 170 0.23 7.80 -12.99
C THR A 170 -0.37 8.10 -14.37
N GLU A 171 0.43 8.11 -15.43
CA GLU A 171 -0.09 8.27 -16.80
C GLU A 171 -0.81 7.02 -17.30
N VAL A 172 -0.34 5.81 -16.95
CA VAL A 172 -1.05 4.55 -17.23
C VAL A 172 -2.36 4.47 -16.43
N CYS A 173 -2.37 4.83 -15.14
CA CYS A 173 -3.59 4.89 -14.33
C CYS A 173 -4.57 5.95 -14.86
N LYS A 174 -4.08 7.11 -15.31
CA LYS A 174 -4.91 8.11 -16.01
C LYS A 174 -5.47 7.56 -17.32
N ALA A 175 -4.67 6.84 -18.10
CA ALA A 175 -5.10 6.24 -19.37
C ALA A 175 -6.10 5.09 -19.17
N GLU A 176 -5.91 4.24 -18.16
CA GLU A 176 -6.82 3.14 -17.81
C GLU A 176 -8.13 3.66 -17.20
N ALA A 177 -8.07 4.69 -16.35
CA ALA A 177 -9.26 5.38 -15.85
C ALA A 177 -10.03 6.07 -16.99
N ALA A 178 -9.34 6.71 -17.93
CA ALA A 178 -9.94 7.29 -19.12
C ALA A 178 -10.61 6.22 -20.01
N ALA A 179 -9.94 5.09 -20.26
CA ALA A 179 -10.48 3.98 -21.05
C ALA A 179 -11.71 3.33 -20.42
N ARG A 180 -11.77 3.23 -19.08
CA ARG A 180 -12.94 2.72 -18.36
C ARG A 180 -14.10 3.73 -18.33
N SER A 181 -13.80 5.02 -18.27
CA SER A 181 -14.81 6.08 -18.33
C SER A 181 -15.45 6.23 -19.72
N SER A 182 -14.73 5.87 -20.79
CA SER A 182 -15.26 5.81 -22.16
C SER A 182 -16.09 4.55 -22.47
N GLY A 183 -16.27 3.64 -21.49
CA GLY A 183 -17.00 2.38 -21.66
C GLY A 183 -18.54 2.49 -21.64
N ASN A 184 -19.12 3.67 -21.40
CA ASN A 184 -20.56 3.91 -21.55
C ASN A 184 -20.82 4.73 -22.82
N GLY A 185 -20.87 4.02 -23.95
CA GLY A 185 -21.19 4.58 -25.25
C GLY A 185 -21.28 3.54 -26.36
N ALA A 186 -21.62 2.30 -26.03
CA ALA A 186 -22.05 1.32 -27.02
C ALA A 186 -23.51 1.63 -27.41
N ASP A 187 -23.74 2.67 -28.22
CA ASP A 187 -24.97 2.79 -29.02
C ASP A 187 -25.01 3.85 -30.14
N ASP A 188 -23.88 4.42 -30.61
CA ASP A 188 -23.94 5.46 -31.67
C ASP A 188 -22.98 5.28 -32.87
N LEU A 189 -22.45 4.07 -33.08
CA LEU A 189 -21.65 3.75 -34.28
C LEU A 189 -22.32 2.78 -35.26
N ILE A 190 -23.64 2.59 -35.16
CA ILE A 190 -24.46 1.95 -36.20
C ILE A 190 -25.48 2.96 -36.73
N ARG A 191 -25.03 4.09 -37.31
CA ARG A 191 -25.93 4.94 -38.11
C ARG A 191 -25.30 5.87 -39.15
N LEU A 192 -24.07 5.61 -39.59
CA LEU A 192 -23.43 6.36 -40.69
C LEU A 192 -22.83 5.48 -41.81
N ALA A 193 -23.24 4.21 -41.89
CA ALA A 193 -22.96 3.35 -43.04
C ALA A 193 -24.28 2.82 -43.61
N GLY A 194 -24.91 3.62 -44.48
CA GLY A 194 -26.10 3.26 -45.23
C GLY A 194 -27.14 4.37 -45.20
N THR A 195 -27.14 5.28 -46.16
CA THR A 195 -28.07 5.32 -47.31
C THR A 195 -27.79 6.60 -48.11
N LEU A 196 -27.55 6.43 -49.42
CA LEU A 196 -27.43 7.43 -50.51
C LEU A 196 -26.15 8.26 -50.58
#